data_AF-A0A1M4X8Q1-F1
#
_entry.id   AF-A0A1M4X8Q1-F1
#
_cell.length_a   1.000
_cell.length_b   1.000
_cell.length_c   1.000
_cell.angle_alpha   90.00
_cell.angle_beta   90.00
_cell.angle_gamma   90.00
#
_symmetry.space_group_name_H-M   'P 1'
#
loop_
_entity.id
_entity.type
_entity.pdbx_description
1 polymer ?
#
loop_
_entity_poly.entity_id
_entity_poly.type
_entity_poly.pdbx_seq_one_letter_code
_entity_poly.pdbx_strand_id
1 'polypeptide(L)' 'TLELELEKNNIEYSHDKIRIALKNMEYIEFKTAKQHLIVRTKINKLGQKILKVLNIPLPKIITPYNEFKEKYKI' A
#
# COMPACT_ATOMS: atom_id res chain seq x y z
N THR A 1 4.35 -16.98 4.09
CA THR A 1 3.18 -16.22 3.59
C THR A 1 3.06 -14.95 4.43
N LEU A 2 2.22 -13.99 4.06
CA LEU A 2 2.06 -12.75 4.85
C LEU A 2 1.62 -13.06 6.30
N GLU A 3 0.73 -14.03 6.46
CA GLU A 3 0.23 -14.54 7.73
C GLU A 3 1.37 -14.99 8.64
N LEU A 4 2.27 -15.85 8.14
CA LEU A 4 3.44 -16.34 8.90
C LEU A 4 4.37 -15.21 9.33
N GLU A 5 4.58 -14.20 8.46
CA GLU A 5 5.45 -13.06 8.80
C GLU A 5 4.78 -12.14 9.84
N LEU A 6 3.45 -11.98 9.79
CA LEU A 6 2.70 -11.25 10.82
C LEU A 6 2.74 -11.99 12.16
N GLU A 7 2.60 -13.31 12.16
CA GLU A 7 2.67 -14.16 13.34
C GLU A 7 4.05 -14.05 14.02
N LYS A 8 5.14 -14.20 13.26
CA LYS A 8 6.52 -14.03 13.76
C LYS A 8 6.78 -12.67 14.39
N ASN A 9 6.04 -11.64 13.95
CA ASN A 9 6.15 -10.27 14.45
C ASN A 9 5.12 -9.96 15.56
N ASN A 10 4.42 -10.96 16.10
CA ASN A 10 3.39 -10.81 17.13
C ASN A 10 2.26 -9.83 16.73
N ILE A 11 1.89 -9.82 15.45
CA ILE A 11 0.81 -8.97 14.94
C ILE A 11 -0.45 -9.80 14.82
N GLU A 12 -1.48 -9.46 15.58
CA GLU A 12 -2.79 -10.08 15.45
C GLU A 12 -3.38 -9.82 14.05
N TYR A 13 -3.79 -10.89 13.37
CA TYR A 13 -4.42 -10.81 12.06
C TYR A 13 -5.61 -11.76 11.95
N SER A 14 -6.51 -11.45 11.02
CA SER A 14 -7.48 -12.39 10.47
C SER A 14 -7.50 -12.21 8.95
N HIS A 15 -8.02 -13.18 8.22
CA HIS A 15 -8.08 -13.09 6.76
C HIS A 15 -8.89 -11.85 6.31
N ASP A 16 -10.00 -11.56 6.99
CA ASP A 16 -10.81 -10.36 6.70
C ASP A 16 -10.06 -9.06 7.03
N LYS A 17 -9.34 -9.02 8.16
CA LYS A 17 -8.53 -7.85 8.53
C LYS A 17 -7.43 -7.60 7.50
N ILE A 18 -6.75 -8.65 7.02
CA ILE A 18 -5.73 -8.56 5.97
C ILE A 18 -6.37 -8.05 4.68
N ARG A 19 -7.47 -8.66 4.22
CA ARG A 19 -8.18 -8.24 3.00
C ARG A 19 -8.57 -6.76 3.05
N ILE A 20 -9.15 -6.31 4.16
CA ILE A 20 -9.53 -4.90 4.36
C ILE A 20 -8.28 -4.00 4.37
N ALA A 21 -7.19 -4.42 5.02
CA ALA A 21 -5.95 -3.66 5.03
C ALA A 21 -5.35 -3.51 3.62
N LEU A 22 -5.31 -4.59 2.84
CA LEU A 22 -4.82 -4.58 1.46
C LEU A 22 -5.69 -3.69 0.56
N LYS A 23 -7.01 -3.80 0.65
CA LYS A 23 -7.96 -2.94 -0.08
C LYS A 23 -7.73 -1.44 0.22
N ASN A 24 -7.48 -1.11 1.49
CA ASN A 24 -7.18 0.25 1.93
C ASN A 24 -5.77 0.74 1.52
N MET A 25 -4.95 -0.10 0.89
CA MET A 25 -3.64 0.26 0.35
C MET A 25 -3.65 0.38 -1.17
N GLU A 26 -4.81 0.20 -1.81
CA GLU A 26 -4.95 0.38 -3.25
C GLU A 26 -4.65 1.83 -3.67
N TYR A 27 -4.18 1.98 -4.90
CA TYR A 27 -3.94 3.28 -5.51
C TYR A 27 -5.12 3.67 -6.42
N ILE A 28 -5.41 4.96 -6.47
CA ILE A 28 -6.37 5.55 -7.39
C ILE A 28 -5.59 6.32 -8.45
N GLU A 29 -5.84 6.02 -9.72
CA GLU A 29 -5.33 6.81 -10.83
C GLU A 29 -6.22 8.03 -11.06
N PHE A 30 -5.61 9.21 -11.15
CA PHE A 30 -6.28 10.46 -11.45
C PHE A 30 -5.66 11.09 -12.70
N LYS A 31 -6.46 11.16 -13.78
CA LYS A 31 -6.01 11.69 -15.07
C LYS A 31 -6.90 12.84 -15.52
N THR A 32 -6.27 13.96 -15.86
CA THR A 32 -6.90 15.14 -16.46
C THR A 32 -6.08 15.58 -17.67
N ALA A 33 -6.57 16.59 -18.40
CA ALA A 33 -5.82 17.17 -19.51
C ALA A 33 -4.45 17.76 -19.11
N LYS A 34 -4.27 18.18 -17.85
CA LYS A 34 -3.05 18.86 -17.37
C LYS A 34 -2.12 17.98 -16.53
N GLN A 35 -2.65 16.93 -15.90
CA GLN A 35 -1.91 16.13 -14.93
C GLN A 35 -2.36 14.68 -14.94
N HIS A 36 -1.41 13.80 -14.64
CA HIS A 36 -1.60 12.37 -14.48
C HIS A 36 -0.90 11.93 -13.20
N LEU A 37 -1.70 11.58 -12.19
CA LEU A 37 -1.25 11.33 -10.82
C LEU A 37 -1.77 9.98 -10.34
N ILE A 38 -1.01 9.35 -9.46
CA ILE A 38 -1.41 8.20 -8.66
C ILE A 38 -1.57 8.69 -7.21
N VAL A 39 -2.75 8.46 -6.64
CA VAL A 39 -3.10 8.82 -5.27
C VAL A 39 -3.21 7.56 -4.43
N ARG A 40 -2.46 7.50 -3.34
CA ARG A 40 -2.54 6.43 -2.36
C ARG A 40 -3.77 6.62 -1.47
N THR A 41 -4.56 5.57 -1.29
CA THR A 41 -5.69 5.60 -0.35
C THR A 41 -5.22 5.57 1.12
N LYS A 42 -6.18 5.60 2.05
CA LYS A 42 -5.91 5.71 3.50
C LYS A 42 -5.39 4.39 4.06
N ILE A 43 -4.10 4.35 4.38
CA ILE A 43 -3.47 3.18 5.03
C ILE A 43 -3.88 3.11 6.52
N ASN A 44 -4.54 2.01 6.89
CA ASN A 44 -4.92 1.73 8.28
C ASN A 44 -3.74 1.18 9.12
N LYS A 45 -3.92 1.03 10.44
CA LYS A 45 -2.85 0.57 11.35
C LYS A 45 -2.27 -0.79 10.95
N LEU A 46 -3.11 -1.73 10.51
CA LEU A 46 -2.65 -3.06 10.08
C LEU A 46 -1.84 -2.97 8.78
N GLY A 47 -2.29 -2.17 7.81
CA GLY A 47 -1.55 -1.90 6.57
C GLY A 47 -0.16 -1.31 6.84
N GLN A 48 -0.04 -0.37 7.78
CA GLN A 48 1.27 0.17 8.18
C GLN A 48 2.19 -0.91 8.78
N LYS A 49 1.64 -1.80 9.61
CA LYS A 49 2.40 -2.93 10.17
C LYS A 49 2.82 -3.92 9.09
N ILE A 50 1.93 -4.24 8.14
CA ILE A 50 2.22 -5.10 6.98
C ILE A 50 3.39 -4.51 6.18
N LEU A 51 3.34 -3.22 5.83
CA LEU A 51 4.42 -2.56 5.10
C LEU A 51 5.75 -2.63 5.87
N LYS A 52 5.72 -2.41 7.19
CA LYS A 52 6.92 -2.50 8.03
C LYS A 52 7.51 -3.91 8.07
N VAL A 53 6.68 -4.94 8.23
CA VAL A 53 7.11 -6.34 8.23
C VAL A 53 7.75 -6.72 6.90
N LEU A 54 7.17 -6.25 5.79
CA LEU A 54 7.70 -6.49 4.46
C LEU A 54 8.86 -5.57 4.08
N ASN A 55 9.32 -4.71 4.99
CA ASN A 55 10.35 -3.69 4.76
C ASN A 55 10.04 -2.76 3.56
N ILE A 56 8.76 -2.49 3.33
CA ILE A 56 8.28 -1.59 2.26
C ILE A 56 8.12 -0.19 2.86
N PRO A 57 8.78 0.85 2.29
CA PRO A 57 8.61 2.21 2.77
C PRO A 57 7.19 2.70 2.51
N LEU A 58 6.67 3.55 3.41
CA LEU A 58 5.35 4.14 3.25
C LEU A 58 5.29 4.96 1.94
N PRO A 59 4.37 4.66 1.00
CA PRO A 59 4.31 5.37 -0.27
C PRO A 59 3.84 6.81 -0.08
N LYS A 60 4.27 7.70 -0.99
CA LYS A 60 3.79 9.09 -1.03
C LYS A 60 2.27 9.11 -1.21
N ILE A 61 1.62 10.14 -0.65
CA ILE A 61 0.15 10.29 -0.77
C ILE A 61 -0.25 10.55 -2.22
N ILE A 62 0.53 11.38 -2.93
CA ILE A 62 0.35 11.72 -4.33
C ILE A 62 1.69 11.52 -5.03
N THR A 63 1.68 10.83 -6.16
CA THR A 63 2.87 10.56 -6.98
C THR A 63 2.54 10.86 -8.44
N PRO A 64 3.36 11.60 -9.20
CA PRO A 64 3.21 11.69 -10.65
C PRO A 64 3.24 10.31 -11.30
N TYR A 65 2.40 10.08 -12.33
CA TYR A 65 2.29 8.76 -12.95
C TYR A 65 3.63 8.22 -13.48
N ASN A 66 4.44 9.06 -14.12
CA ASN A 66 5.74 8.64 -14.65
C ASN A 66 6.71 8.23 -13.52
N GLU A 67 6.75 8.98 -12.41
CA GLU A 67 7.56 8.62 -11.22
C GLU A 67 7.07 7.29 -10.62
N PHE A 68 5.76 7.10 -10.55
CA PHE A 68 5.17 5.84 -10.07
C PHE A 68 5.56 4.66 -10.97
N LYS A 69 5.46 4.83 -12.29
CA LYS A 69 5.79 3.81 -13.29
C LYS A 69 7.27 3.40 -13.20
N GLU A 70 8.17 4.38 -13.15
CA GLU A 70 9.61 4.13 -13.03
C GLU A 70 9.96 3.40 -11.73
N LYS A 71 9.39 3.85 -10.61
CA LYS A 71 9.66 3.29 -9.28
C LYS A 71 9.22 1.82 -9.16
N TYR A 72 8.07 1.46 -9.74
CA TYR A 72 7.47 0.14 -9.58
C TYR A 72 7.62 -0.76 -10.82
N LYS A 73 8.26 -0.28 -11.90
CA LYS A 73 8.53 -1.02 -13.14
C LYS A 73 7.29 -1.71 -13.74
N ILE A 74 6.19 -0.98 -13.77
CA ILE A 74 4.89 -1.39 -14.35
C ILE A 74 4.60 -0.62 -15.63
#